data_AF-A0A3G1AGE6-F1
#
_entry.id   AF-A0A3G1AGE6-F1
#
_cell.length_a   1.000
_cell.length_b   1.000
_cell.length_c   1.000
_cell.angle_alpha   90.00
_cell.angle_beta   90.00
_cell.angle_gamma   90.00
#
_symmetry.space_group_name_H-M   'P 1'
#
loop_
_entity.id
_entity.type
_entity.pdbx_description
1 polymer ?
#
loop_
_entity_poly.entity_id
_entity_poly.type
_entity_poly.pdbx_seq_one_letter_code
_entity_poly.pdbx_strand_id
1 'polypeptide(L)'
;FLMVFLVTSANFLQLFIGWEGVGLCSYLLINFWLTRLEANRAAIKAMLVNKVGDIGLLLAMFLLWKTFGSLDFSSVFNLVSPSKEVFFICLFLFFGVMGKSAQLGLHTWLPDAMEG
;
A
#
# COMPACT_ATOMS: atom_id res chain seq x y z
N PHE A 1 4.97 -2.03 15.61
CA PHE A 1 5.83 -3.08 15.03
C PHE A 1 5.77 -3.12 13.51
N LEU A 2 4.59 -3.24 12.88
CA LEU A 2 4.46 -3.37 11.42
C LEU A 2 5.01 -2.17 10.63
N MET A 3 4.90 -0.96 11.17
CA MET A 3 5.54 0.22 10.58
C MET A 3 7.08 0.12 10.58
N VAL A 4 7.68 -0.43 11.66
CA VAL A 4 9.13 -0.66 11.70
C VAL A 4 9.52 -1.70 10.67
N PHE A 5 8.77 -2.81 10.59
CA PHE A 5 8.98 -3.86 9.58
C PHE A 5 8.94 -3.32 8.14
N LEU A 6 8.00 -2.42 7.85
CA LEU A 6 7.88 -1.72 6.57
C LEU A 6 9.11 -0.84 6.30
N VAL A 7 9.51 0.00 7.25
CA VAL A 7 10.64 0.93 7.08
C VAL A 7 11.99 0.21 6.96
N THR A 8 12.14 -0.93 7.64
CA THR A 8 13.35 -1.77 7.56
C THR A 8 13.39 -2.71 6.35
N SER A 9 12.41 -2.61 5.45
CA SER A 9 12.35 -3.50 4.29
C SER A 9 13.56 -3.31 3.37
N ALA A 10 14.14 -4.42 2.92
CA ALA A 10 15.24 -4.41 1.94
C ALA A 10 14.78 -4.84 0.53
N ASN A 11 13.52 -5.27 0.41
CA ASN A 11 12.92 -5.71 -0.85
C ASN A 11 11.43 -5.36 -0.90
N PHE A 12 10.88 -5.33 -2.12
CA PHE A 12 9.49 -4.93 -2.37
C PHE A 12 8.48 -5.92 -1.74
N LEU A 13 8.85 -7.18 -1.56
CA LEU A 13 7.99 -8.19 -0.94
C LEU A 13 7.81 -7.97 0.56
N GLN A 14 8.90 -7.72 1.29
CA GLN A 14 8.85 -7.36 2.70
C GLN A 14 8.11 -6.03 2.89
N LEU A 15 8.34 -5.06 2.01
CA LEU A 15 7.61 -3.80 2.01
C LEU A 15 6.10 -4.05 1.89
N PHE A 16 5.67 -4.88 0.92
CA PHE A 16 4.25 -5.21 0.73
C PHE A 16 3.62 -5.88 1.96
N ILE A 17 4.33 -6.81 2.59
CA ILE A 17 3.84 -7.46 3.83
C ILE A 17 3.66 -6.42 4.95
N GLY A 18 4.62 -5.52 5.14
CA GLY A 18 4.50 -4.42 6.10
C GLY A 18 3.35 -3.48 5.77
N TRP A 19 3.17 -3.17 4.48
CA TRP A 19 2.15 -2.28 3.94
C TRP A 19 0.73 -2.80 4.20
N GLU A 20 0.51 -4.08 3.96
CA GLU A 20 -0.72 -4.81 4.26
C GLU A 20 -0.99 -4.90 5.75
N GLY A 21 0.05 -5.22 6.53
CA GLY A 21 -0.04 -5.26 7.99
C GLY A 21 -0.46 -3.93 8.60
N VAL A 22 0.10 -2.81 8.15
CA VAL A 22 -0.31 -1.46 8.60
C VAL A 22 -1.77 -1.18 8.23
N GLY A 23 -2.23 -1.63 7.05
CA GLY A 23 -3.64 -1.55 6.66
C GLY A 23 -4.58 -2.31 7.59
N LEU A 24 -4.22 -3.55 7.93
CA LEU A 24 -5.00 -4.39 8.84
C LEU A 24 -5.05 -3.81 10.25
N CYS A 25 -3.93 -3.30 10.78
CA CYS A 25 -3.93 -2.63 12.07
C CYS A 25 -4.80 -1.36 12.07
N SER A 26 -4.77 -0.58 10.98
CA SER A 26 -5.65 0.58 10.82
C SER A 26 -7.13 0.17 10.88
N TYR A 27 -7.51 -0.90 10.16
CA TYR A 27 -8.86 -1.45 10.23
C TYR A 27 -9.29 -1.81 11.66
N LEU A 28 -8.43 -2.53 12.40
CA LEU A 28 -8.73 -2.94 13.77
C LEU A 28 -8.84 -1.77 14.74
N LEU A 29 -8.03 -0.72 14.56
CA LEU A 29 -8.05 0.47 15.40
C LEU A 29 -9.28 1.35 15.11
N ILE A 30 -9.64 1.56 13.84
CA ILE A 30 -10.87 2.29 13.50
C ILE A 30 -12.10 1.53 14.02
N ASN A 31 -12.08 0.20 13.99
CA ASN A 31 -13.14 -0.64 14.51
C ASN A 31 -12.98 -1.01 16.01
N PHE A 32 -12.26 -0.20 16.79
CA PHE A 32 -11.99 -0.53 18.21
C PHE A 32 -13.29 -0.62 19.03
N TRP A 33 -14.22 0.32 18.82
CA TRP A 33 -15.55 0.28 19.44
C TRP A 33 -16.56 -0.50 18.60
N LEU A 34 -16.49 -1.83 18.71
CA LEU A 34 -17.35 -2.77 17.97
C LEU A 34 -18.87 -2.52 18.11
N THR A 35 -19.30 -1.86 19.19
CA THR A 35 -20.71 -1.52 19.43
C THR A 35 -21.20 -0.36 18.57
N ARG A 36 -20.31 0.45 17.99
CA ARG A 36 -20.65 1.61 17.15
C ARG A 36 -20.69 1.22 15.68
N LEU A 37 -21.89 1.25 15.10
CA LEU A 37 -22.11 0.81 13.73
C LEU A 37 -21.39 1.69 12.69
N GLU A 38 -21.27 3.00 12.95
CA GLU A 38 -20.55 3.92 12.07
C GLU A 38 -19.03 3.66 12.04
N ALA A 39 -18.41 3.34 13.19
CA ALA A 39 -16.99 2.98 13.26
C ALA A 39 -16.67 1.71 12.44
N ASN A 40 -17.57 0.71 12.48
CA ASN A 40 -17.41 -0.51 11.69
C ASN A 40 -17.53 -0.23 10.18
N ARG A 41 -18.49 0.60 9.77
CA ARG A 41 -18.61 1.05 8.37
C ARG A 41 -17.38 1.82 7.90
N ALA A 42 -16.88 2.73 8.73
CA ALA A 42 -15.68 3.51 8.45
C ALA A 42 -14.45 2.61 8.30
N ALA A 43 -14.27 1.63 9.19
CA ALA A 43 -13.17 0.68 9.13
C ALA A 43 -13.21 -0.16 7.84
N ILE A 44 -14.38 -0.71 7.49
CA ILE A 44 -14.56 -1.48 6.24
C ILE A 44 -14.23 -0.62 5.02
N LYS A 45 -14.72 0.62 4.97
CA LYS A 45 -14.41 1.56 3.89
C LYS A 45 -12.91 1.84 3.81
N ALA A 46 -12.25 2.11 4.93
CA ALA A 46 -10.81 2.32 4.97
C ALA A 46 -10.01 1.11 4.48
N MET A 47 -10.42 -0.10 4.84
CA MET A 47 -9.76 -1.32 4.37
C MET A 47 -9.94 -1.51 2.85
N LEU A 48 -11.17 -1.32 2.34
CA LEU A 48 -11.47 -1.47 0.92
C LEU A 48 -10.72 -0.45 0.06
N VAL A 49 -10.73 0.83 0.44
CA VAL A 49 -10.06 1.88 -0.34
C VAL A 49 -8.55 1.67 -0.36
N ASN A 50 -7.96 1.26 0.77
CA ASN A 50 -6.55 0.89 0.82
C ASN A 50 -6.24 -0.31 -0.09
N LYS A 51 -7.09 -1.33 -0.10
CA LYS A 51 -6.93 -2.51 -0.97
C LYS A 51 -6.94 -2.19 -2.46
N VAL A 52 -7.75 -1.22 -2.87
CA VAL A 52 -7.74 -0.75 -4.27
C VAL A 52 -6.36 -0.16 -4.64
N GLY A 53 -5.75 0.60 -3.73
CA GLY A 53 -4.37 1.07 -3.89
C GLY A 53 -3.36 -0.08 -3.94
N ASP A 54 -3.51 -1.07 -3.05
CA ASP A 54 -2.58 -2.20 -2.93
C ASP A 54 -2.51 -3.06 -4.21
N ILE A 55 -3.57 -3.07 -5.04
CA ILE A 55 -3.55 -3.68 -6.39
C ILE A 55 -2.50 -3.01 -7.29
N GLY A 56 -2.33 -1.69 -7.20
CA GLY A 56 -1.28 -0.96 -7.91
C GLY A 56 0.11 -1.42 -7.50
N LEU A 57 0.36 -1.57 -6.20
CA LEU A 57 1.64 -2.07 -5.70
C LEU A 57 1.91 -3.51 -6.16
N LEU A 58 0.90 -4.38 -6.15
CA LEU A 58 1.00 -5.75 -6.66
C LEU A 58 1.35 -5.80 -8.16
N LEU A 59 0.69 -4.99 -8.98
CA LEU A 59 0.98 -4.89 -10.41
C LEU A 59 2.40 -4.38 -10.66
N ALA A 60 2.87 -3.41 -9.87
CA ALA A 60 4.25 -2.94 -9.94
C ALA A 60 5.26 -4.05 -9.61
N MET A 61 4.99 -4.86 -8.57
CA MET A 61 5.85 -5.99 -8.19
C MET A 61 5.92 -7.05 -9.30
N PHE A 62 4.79 -7.38 -9.95
CA PHE A 62 4.81 -8.32 -11.08
C PHE A 62 5.63 -7.79 -12.26
N LEU A 63 5.55 -6.48 -12.55
CA LEU A 63 6.35 -5.86 -13.59
C LEU A 63 7.84 -5.78 -13.22
N LEU A 64 8.17 -5.47 -11.96
CA LEU A 64 9.55 -5.51 -11.46
C LEU A 64 10.17 -6.89 -11.63
N TRP A 65 9.44 -7.95 -11.27
CA TRP A 65 9.89 -9.32 -11.47
C TRP A 65 10.08 -9.65 -12.96
N LYS A 66 9.14 -9.23 -13.82
CA LYS A 66 9.23 -9.49 -15.27
C LYS A 66 10.42 -8.78 -15.93
N THR A 67 10.76 -7.58 -15.47
CA THR A 67 11.76 -6.70 -16.10
C THR A 67 13.17 -6.92 -15.55
N PHE A 68 13.32 -7.05 -14.23
CA PHE A 68 14.61 -7.16 -13.56
C PHE A 68 14.89 -8.56 -12.99
N GLY A 69 13.88 -9.44 -12.91
CA GLY A 69 14.03 -10.79 -12.34
C GLY A 69 14.25 -10.82 -10.83
N SER A 70 14.08 -9.68 -10.14
CA SER A 70 14.34 -9.52 -8.71
C SER A 70 13.42 -8.48 -8.08
N LEU A 71 13.17 -8.63 -6.78
CA LEU A 71 12.43 -7.68 -5.95
C LEU A 71 13.33 -7.00 -4.90
N ASP A 72 14.63 -7.30 -4.88
CA ASP A 72 15.58 -6.67 -3.95
C ASP A 72 15.96 -5.26 -4.43
N PHE A 73 15.93 -4.29 -3.52
CA PHE A 73 16.16 -2.89 -3.88
C PHE A 73 17.52 -2.65 -4.52
N SER A 74 18.58 -3.27 -3.98
CA SER A 74 19.94 -3.14 -4.51
C SER A 74 20.04 -3.60 -5.96
N SER A 75 19.44 -4.74 -6.29
CA SER A 75 19.46 -5.29 -7.64
C SER A 75 18.66 -4.43 -8.63
N VAL A 76 17.48 -3.95 -8.23
CA VAL A 76 16.63 -3.11 -9.08
C VAL A 76 17.32 -1.77 -9.32
N PHE A 77 17.78 -1.07 -8.29
CA PHE A 77 18.38 0.25 -8.43
C PHE A 77 19.67 0.24 -9.26
N ASN A 78 20.44 -0.85 -9.25
CA ASN A 78 21.64 -0.99 -10.08
C ASN A 78 21.32 -1.23 -11.57
N LEU A 79 20.16 -1.83 -11.88
CA LEU A 79 19.76 -2.20 -13.25
C LEU A 79 18.80 -1.19 -13.89
N VAL A 80 18.24 -0.26 -13.10
CA VAL A 80 17.28 0.73 -13.60
C VAL A 80 17.92 1.64 -14.64
N SER A 81 17.31 1.64 -15.82
CA SER A 81 17.56 2.60 -16.89
C SER A 81 16.23 3.19 -17.35
N PRO A 82 16.18 4.45 -17.83
CA PRO A 82 14.94 5.07 -18.24
C PRO A 82 14.34 4.32 -19.44
N SER A 83 13.20 3.66 -19.20
CA SER A 83 12.48 2.87 -20.20
C SER A 83 10.96 3.03 -20.02
N LYS A 84 10.20 2.64 -21.04
CA LYS A 84 8.73 2.63 -20.95
C LYS A 84 8.24 1.69 -19.83
N GLU A 85 8.95 0.61 -19.58
CA GLU A 85 8.59 -0.36 -18.54
C GLU A 85 8.79 0.23 -17.14
N VAL A 86 9.89 0.96 -16.92
CA VAL A 86 10.14 1.68 -15.67
C VAL A 86 9.08 2.77 -15.44
N PHE A 87 8.61 3.46 -16.49
CA PHE A 87 7.50 4.40 -16.37
C PHE A 87 6.22 3.73 -15.84
N PHE A 88 5.83 2.57 -16.38
CA PHE A 88 4.67 1.84 -15.90
C PHE A 88 4.85 1.32 -14.47
N ILE A 89 6.04 0.82 -14.12
CA ILE A 89 6.36 0.40 -12.75
C ILE A 89 6.17 1.58 -11.78
N CYS A 90 6.75 2.74 -12.08
CA CYS A 90 6.60 3.95 -11.26
C CYS A 90 5.14 4.41 -11.16
N LEU A 91 4.39 4.35 -12.25
CA LEU A 91 2.97 4.71 -12.29
C LEU A 91 2.12 3.80 -11.39
N PHE A 92 2.37 2.48 -11.42
CA PHE A 92 1.67 1.53 -10.55
C PHE A 92 2.08 1.66 -9.07
N LEU A 93 3.37 1.89 -8.78
CA LEU A 93 3.82 2.23 -7.43
C LEU A 93 3.15 3.50 -6.92
N PHE A 94 3.03 4.53 -7.78
CA PHE A 94 2.36 5.78 -7.46
C PHE A 94 0.90 5.56 -7.09
N PHE A 95 0.15 4.75 -7.85
CA PHE A 95 -1.23 4.38 -7.48
C PHE A 95 -1.32 3.70 -6.11
N GLY A 96 -0.37 2.82 -5.78
CA GLY A 96 -0.28 2.22 -4.44
C GLY A 96 -0.11 3.26 -3.33
N VAL A 97 0.84 4.17 -3.51
CA VAL A 97 1.13 5.25 -2.53
C VAL A 97 -0.04 6.23 -2.40
N MET A 98 -0.74 6.55 -3.51
CA MET A 98 -1.91 7.42 -3.49
C MET A 98 -3.03 6.90 -2.59
N GLY A 99 -3.24 5.57 -2.55
CA GLY A 99 -4.24 4.95 -1.70
C GLY A 99 -3.97 5.13 -0.22
N LYS A 100 -2.77 4.72 0.24
CA LYS A 100 -2.38 4.84 1.66
C LYS A 100 -2.23 6.28 2.13
N SER A 101 -1.81 7.18 1.25
CA SER A 101 -1.59 8.59 1.58
C SER A 101 -2.85 9.46 1.42
N ALA A 102 -4.02 8.82 1.22
CA ALA A 102 -5.32 9.48 1.07
C ALA A 102 -5.30 10.64 0.06
N GLN A 103 -4.71 10.41 -1.11
CA GLN A 103 -4.62 11.41 -2.18
C GLN A 103 -5.94 11.52 -2.97
N LEU A 104 -6.04 12.51 -3.87
CA LEU A 104 -7.23 12.76 -4.69
C LEU A 104 -7.73 11.47 -5.37
N GLY A 105 -9.04 11.24 -5.33
CA GLY A 105 -9.69 9.99 -5.75
C GLY A 105 -9.83 8.92 -4.66
N LEU A 106 -8.81 8.72 -3.81
CA LEU A 106 -8.79 7.73 -2.73
C LEU A 106 -8.76 8.36 -1.32
N HIS A 107 -9.00 9.66 -1.20
CA HIS A 107 -8.98 10.40 0.08
C HIS A 107 -10.18 10.13 1.00
N THR A 108 -11.27 9.58 0.48
CA THR A 108 -12.58 9.55 1.14
C THR A 108 -12.64 8.68 2.40
N TRP A 109 -11.66 7.82 2.63
CA TRP A 109 -11.62 7.00 3.83
C TRP A 109 -10.99 7.71 5.04
N LEU A 110 -10.14 8.72 4.81
CA LEU A 110 -9.40 9.38 5.89
C LEU A 110 -10.30 10.21 6.83
N PRO A 111 -11.30 10.97 6.33
CA PRO A 111 -12.24 11.66 7.23
C PRO A 111 -13.05 10.70 8.09
N ASP A 112 -13.51 9.58 7.51
CA ASP A 112 -14.31 8.59 8.23
C ASP A 112 -13.49 7.82 9.27
N ALA A 113 -12.17 7.72 9.08
CA ALA A 113 -11.28 7.09 10.04
C ALA A 113 -11.22 7.82 11.41
N MET A 114 -11.70 9.06 11.49
CA MET A 114 -11.82 9.82 12.75
C MET A 114 -12.93 9.30 13.68
N GLU A 115 -13.69 8.28 13.24
CA GLU A 115 -14.70 7.59 14.06
C GLU A 115 -14.12 6.62 15.10
N GLY A 116 -12.84 6.26 14.94
CA GLY A 116 -12.10 5.35 15.83
C GLY A 116 -11.53 5.99 17.09
#